data_AF-A0A382HK89-F1
#
_entry.id   AF-A0A382HK89-F1
#
_cell.length_a   1.000
_cell.length_b   1.000
_cell.length_c   1.000
_cell.angle_alpha   90.00
_cell.angle_beta   90.00
_cell.angle_gamma   90.00
#
_symmetry.space_group_name_H-M   'P 1'
#
loop_
_entity.id
_entity.type
_entity.pdbx_description
1 polymer ?
#
loop_
_entity_poly.entity_id
_entity_poly.type
_entity_poly.pdbx_seq_one_letter_code
_entity_poly.pdbx_strand_id
1 'polypeptide(L)'
;QLKIDKWVGSLEVGKDADFVIWDGPPLSIYSHVEETWVDGIRYFSKTENADLEIRDKELRNDLIQKVLASPEKSGERPIRPNANTPHWRHQCNVLDHIRFPLEQQ
;
A
#
# COMPACT_ATOMS: atom_id res chain seq x y z
N GLN A 1 22.10 -9.71 0.69
CA GLN A 1 22.21 -8.64 1.70
C GLN A 1 21.99 -7.30 1.02
N LEU A 2 21.18 -6.40 1.60
CA LEU A 2 20.68 -5.19 0.94
C LEU A 2 21.62 -3.95 1.04
N LYS A 3 22.74 -4.01 1.78
CA LYS A 3 23.72 -2.90 1.93
C LYS A 3 23.12 -1.55 2.38
N ILE A 4 22.02 -1.57 3.11
CA ILE A 4 21.30 -0.38 3.60
C ILE A 4 21.51 -0.12 5.10
N ASP A 5 22.40 -0.87 5.75
CA ASP A 5 22.62 -0.83 7.21
C ASP A 5 23.04 0.57 7.72
N LYS A 6 23.55 1.43 6.83
CA LYS A 6 23.90 2.81 7.14
C LYS A 6 22.67 3.73 7.31
N TRP A 7 21.53 3.34 6.75
CA TRP A 7 20.31 4.16 6.72
C TRP A 7 19.25 3.65 7.68
N VAL A 8 19.15 2.32 7.86
CA VAL A 8 18.07 1.69 8.63
C VAL A 8 18.59 0.83 9.78
N GLY A 9 17.68 0.31 10.60
CA GLY A 9 17.97 -0.71 11.61
C GLY A 9 18.38 -0.17 12.99
N SER A 10 18.47 1.14 13.18
CA SER A 10 18.53 1.76 14.51
C SER A 10 17.98 3.19 14.48
N LEU A 11 17.57 3.69 15.65
CA LEU A 11 17.09 5.07 15.84
C LEU A 11 18.26 5.95 16.27
N GLU A 12 19.00 6.46 15.29
CA GLU A 12 20.17 7.32 15.48
C GLU A 12 20.10 8.54 14.55
N VAL A 13 20.72 9.65 14.96
CA VAL A 13 20.79 10.86 14.13
C VAL A 13 21.53 10.57 12.84
N GLY A 14 20.95 10.98 11.70
CA GLY A 14 21.51 10.75 10.37
C GLY A 14 21.04 9.47 9.67
N LYS A 15 20.15 8.70 10.32
CA LYS A 15 19.43 7.56 9.73
C LYS A 15 18.01 7.93 9.30
N ASP A 16 17.41 7.08 8.49
CA ASP A 16 16.04 7.25 8.01
C ASP A 16 15.06 7.08 9.17
N ALA A 17 14.05 7.94 9.22
CA ALA A 17 13.06 7.99 10.29
C ALA A 17 11.91 6.99 10.04
N ASP A 18 12.29 5.72 9.89
CA ASP A 18 11.37 4.61 9.64
C ASP A 18 11.14 3.83 10.93
N PHE A 19 9.95 3.96 11.51
CA PHE A 19 9.60 3.27 12.75
C PHE A 19 8.10 3.03 12.89
N VAL A 20 7.76 2.13 13.81
CA VAL A 20 6.39 1.72 14.08
C VAL A 20 6.13 1.86 15.57
N ILE A 21 4.99 2.45 15.91
CA ILE A 21 4.51 2.56 17.29
C ILE A 21 3.53 1.42 17.54
N TRP A 22 3.74 0.70 18.64
CA TRP A 22 2.93 -0.45 19.06
C TRP A 22 2.27 -0.17 20.41
N ASP A 23 1.12 -0.78 20.65
CA ASP A 23 0.42 -0.75 21.96
C ASP A 23 1.09 -1.63 23.04
N GLY A 24 2.12 -2.40 22.66
CA GLY A 24 2.83 -3.31 23.53
C GLY A 24 4.13 -3.82 22.90
N PRO A 25 4.68 -4.94 23.40
CA PRO A 25 5.92 -5.51 22.89
C PRO A 25 5.80 -5.89 21.40
N PRO A 26 6.68 -5.39 20.51
CA PRO A 26 6.50 -5.50 19.05
C PRO A 26 6.57 -6.93 18.51
N LEU A 27 7.12 -7.89 19.27
CA LEU A 27 7.18 -9.31 18.89
C LEU A 27 6.06 -10.14 19.53
N SER A 28 5.16 -9.50 20.28
CA SER A 28 3.96 -10.15 20.81
C SER A 28 2.92 -10.28 19.72
N ILE A 29 2.29 -11.45 19.62
CA ILE A 29 1.17 -11.70 18.70
C ILE A 29 -0.10 -10.91 19.06
N TYR A 30 -0.19 -10.42 20.30
CA TYR A 30 -1.33 -9.66 20.80
C TYR A 30 -1.16 -8.15 20.62
N SER A 31 0.03 -7.72 20.22
CA SER A 31 0.31 -6.30 20.04
C SER A 31 -0.18 -5.84 18.67
N HIS A 32 -0.75 -4.64 18.67
CA HIS A 32 -1.26 -3.99 17.48
C HIS A 32 -0.40 -2.76 17.15
N VAL A 33 -0.30 -2.48 15.86
CA VAL A 33 0.31 -1.25 15.37
C VAL A 33 -0.64 -0.10 15.65
N GLU A 34 -0.15 0.91 16.35
CA GLU A 34 -0.86 2.17 16.57
C GLU A 34 -0.56 3.16 15.44
N GLU A 35 0.73 3.31 15.07
CA GLU A 35 1.15 4.21 14.00
C GLU A 35 2.33 3.66 13.21
N THR A 36 2.44 4.04 11.93
CA THR A 36 3.62 3.74 11.09
C THR A 36 4.15 5.02 10.47
N TRP A 37 5.46 5.21 10.61
CA TRP A 37 6.20 6.36 10.16
C TRP A 37 7.24 5.92 9.12
N VAL A 38 7.26 6.61 7.99
CA VAL A 38 8.22 6.37 6.89
C VAL A 38 8.79 7.72 6.48
N ASP A 39 10.11 7.84 6.41
CA ASP A 39 10.81 9.11 6.16
C ASP A 39 10.35 10.25 7.11
N GLY A 40 9.93 9.91 8.33
CA GLY A 40 9.42 10.87 9.31
C GLY A 40 8.00 11.38 9.03
N ILE A 41 7.31 10.84 8.03
CA ILE A 41 5.90 11.13 7.74
C ILE A 41 5.03 9.99 8.29
N ARG A 42 3.95 10.33 8.98
CA ARG A 42 2.99 9.33 9.47
C ARG A 42 2.10 8.86 8.33
N TYR A 43 2.28 7.61 7.91
CA TYR A 43 1.51 6.97 6.83
C TYR A 43 0.32 6.17 7.32
N PHE A 44 0.37 5.68 8.55
CA PHE A 44 -0.71 4.92 9.16
C PHE A 44 -0.98 5.41 10.58
N SER A 45 -2.25 5.49 10.91
CA SER A 45 -2.75 5.65 12.28
C SER A 45 -3.97 4.75 12.45
N LYS A 46 -4.03 4.00 13.54
CA LYS A 46 -5.16 3.14 13.89
C LYS A 46 -6.48 3.91 13.96
N THR A 47 -6.46 5.16 14.42
CA THR A 47 -7.65 6.00 14.51
C THR A 47 -8.18 6.41 13.14
N GLU A 48 -7.30 6.89 12.26
CA GLU A 48 -7.67 7.31 10.89
C GLU A 48 -8.05 6.12 10.02
N ASN A 49 -7.40 4.98 10.22
CA ASN A 49 -7.71 3.75 9.52
C ASN A 49 -9.12 3.23 9.82
N ALA A 50 -9.65 3.44 11.03
CA ALA A 50 -11.02 3.04 11.35
C ALA A 50 -12.05 3.72 10.45
N ASP A 51 -11.84 5.00 10.13
CA ASP A 51 -12.72 5.75 9.21
C ASP A 51 -12.55 5.30 7.75
N LEU A 52 -11.32 4.95 7.35
CA LEU A 52 -11.03 4.40 6.02
C LEU A 52 -11.70 3.03 5.83
N GLU A 53 -11.65 2.16 6.83
CA GLU A 53 -12.29 0.84 6.79
C GLU A 53 -13.82 0.93 6.62
N ILE A 54 -14.46 1.94 7.23
CA ILE A 54 -15.89 2.18 7.04
C ILE A 54 -16.17 2.54 5.58
N ARG A 55 -15.42 3.50 5.01
CA ARG A 55 -15.56 3.89 3.59
C ARG A 55 -15.32 2.72 2.64
N ASP A 56 -14.28 1.94 2.89
CA ASP A 56 -13.90 0.80 2.05
C ASP A 56 -14.94 -0.31 2.10
N LYS A 57 -15.57 -0.54 3.27
CA LYS A 57 -16.65 -1.51 3.42
C LYS A 57 -17.88 -1.14 2.58
N GLU A 58 -18.27 0.12 2.56
CA GLU A 58 -19.37 0.61 1.72
C GLU A 58 -19.04 0.44 0.24
N LEU A 59 -17.87 0.94 -0.18
CA LEU A 59 -17.41 0.82 -1.57
C LEU A 59 -17.34 -0.64 -2.03
N ARG A 60 -16.84 -1.53 -1.18
CA ARG A 60 -16.75 -2.97 -1.46
C ARG A 60 -18.14 -3.57 -1.67
N ASN A 61 -19.11 -3.23 -0.84
CA ASN A 61 -20.48 -3.72 -0.99
C ASN A 61 -21.11 -3.24 -2.31
N ASP A 62 -20.92 -1.97 -2.66
CA ASP A 62 -21.40 -1.41 -3.91
C ASP A 62 -20.80 -2.12 -5.13
N LEU A 63 -19.49 -2.40 -5.10
CA LEU A 63 -18.81 -3.14 -6.16
C LEU A 63 -19.35 -4.57 -6.27
N ILE A 64 -19.60 -5.25 -5.15
CA ILE A 64 -20.20 -6.59 -5.15
C ILE A 64 -21.58 -6.57 -5.80
N GLN A 65 -22.43 -5.59 -5.47
CA GLN A 65 -23.76 -5.47 -6.09
C GLN A 65 -23.66 -5.21 -7.59
N LYS A 66 -22.75 -4.33 -8.02
CA LYS A 66 -22.50 -4.08 -9.45
C LYS A 66 -22.06 -5.35 -10.20
N VAL A 67 -21.20 -6.16 -9.59
CA VAL A 67 -20.75 -7.43 -10.19
C VAL A 67 -21.88 -8.44 -10.27
N LEU A 68 -22.69 -8.58 -9.22
CA LEU A 68 -23.84 -9.51 -9.20
C LEU A 68 -24.95 -9.10 -10.17
N ALA A 69 -25.16 -7.80 -10.37
CA ALA A 69 -26.13 -7.28 -11.33
C ALA A 69 -25.65 -7.33 -12.79
N SER A 70 -24.35 -7.58 -13.02
CA SER A 70 -23.80 -7.66 -14.36
C SER A 70 -24.24 -8.97 -15.04
N PRO A 71 -24.81 -8.91 -16.26
CA PRO A 71 -25.23 -10.09 -17.02
C PRO A 71 -24.04 -10.91 -17.56
N GLU A 72 -22.82 -10.41 -17.42
CA GLU A 72 -21.59 -11.06 -17.87
C GLU A 72 -21.20 -12.20 -16.91
N LYS A 73 -21.46 -13.46 -17.29
CA LYS A 73 -20.88 -14.63 -16.61
C LYS A 73 -19.35 -14.60 -16.77
N SER A 74 -18.62 -14.25 -15.72
CA SER A 74 -17.16 -14.16 -15.69
C SER A 74 -16.41 -15.52 -15.83
N GLY A 75 -17.09 -16.59 -16.24
CA GLY A 75 -16.54 -17.95 -16.33
C GLY A 75 -16.48 -18.55 -17.74
N GLU A 76 -17.09 -17.94 -18.76
CA GLU A 76 -17.22 -18.58 -20.09
C GLU A 76 -16.26 -18.02 -21.15
N ARG A 77 -15.66 -16.84 -20.94
CA ARG A 77 -14.64 -16.34 -21.87
C ARG A 77 -13.28 -16.91 -21.45
N PRO A 78 -12.64 -17.79 -22.24
CA PRO A 78 -11.26 -18.17 -21.96
C PRO A 78 -10.43 -16.89 -21.91
N ILE A 79 -9.60 -16.75 -20.87
CA ILE A 79 -8.59 -15.69 -20.80
C ILE A 79 -7.68 -15.93 -21.99
N ARG A 80 -7.93 -15.22 -23.09
CA ARG A 80 -7.03 -15.20 -24.23
C ARG A 80 -5.88 -14.30 -23.80
N PRO A 81 -4.64 -14.78 -23.66
CA PRO A 81 -3.51 -13.87 -23.57
C PRO A 81 -3.62 -12.91 -24.75
N ASN A 82 -3.48 -11.61 -24.50
CA ASN A 82 -3.47 -10.61 -25.56
C ASN A 82 -2.20 -10.81 -26.41
N ALA A 83 -2.25 -11.79 -27.30
CA ALA A 83 -1.11 -12.23 -28.10
C ALA A 83 -0.96 -11.40 -29.39
N ASN A 84 -1.71 -10.31 -29.56
CA ASN A 84 -1.61 -9.46 -30.75
C ASN A 84 -1.50 -7.98 -30.40
N THR A 85 -0.48 -7.66 -29.61
CA THR A 85 0.52 -6.62 -29.91
C THR A 85 1.50 -6.60 -28.74
N PRO A 86 2.80 -6.89 -28.94
CA PRO A 86 3.79 -6.59 -27.93
C PRO A 86 3.89 -5.07 -27.85
N HIS A 87 3.10 -4.45 -26.95
CA HIS A 87 3.33 -3.08 -26.53
C HIS A 87 4.65 -3.07 -25.74
N TRP A 88 5.76 -2.93 -26.46
CA TRP A 88 7.13 -2.93 -25.94
C TRP A 88 7.46 -1.75 -25.00
N ARG A 89 6.46 -0.95 -24.60
CA ARG A 89 6.63 0.28 -23.83
C ARG A 89 5.93 0.28 -22.47
N HIS A 90 5.67 -0.89 -21.87
CA HIS A 90 5.44 -0.94 -20.43
C HIS A 90 6.78 -1.11 -19.74
N GLN A 91 7.51 0.00 -19.62
CA GLN A 91 8.66 0.06 -18.74
C GLN A 91 8.13 0.16 -17.32
N CYS A 92 8.38 -0.86 -16.49
CA CYS A 92 8.22 -0.77 -15.03
C CYS A 92 9.30 0.12 -14.39
N ASN A 93 9.65 1.23 -15.05
CA ASN A 93 10.61 2.23 -14.61
C ASN A 93 9.90 3.58 -14.36
N VAL A 94 8.58 3.57 -14.15
CA VAL A 94 7.92 4.77 -13.64
C VAL A 94 8.39 4.94 -12.20
N LEU A 95 9.47 5.69 -12.04
CA LEU A 95 10.01 6.12 -10.76
C LEU A 95 8.90 6.81 -9.96
N ASP A 96 8.79 6.47 -8.68
CA ASP A 96 7.76 6.94 -7.74
C ASP A 96 7.65 8.48 -7.62
N HIS A 97 8.62 9.23 -8.15
CA HIS A 97 8.62 10.69 -8.20
C HIS A 97 7.46 11.32 -8.99
N ILE A 98 6.78 10.57 -9.87
CA ILE A 98 5.62 11.11 -10.63
C ILE A 98 4.34 11.05 -9.80
N ARG A 99 4.25 10.17 -8.79
CA ARG A 99 3.01 9.93 -8.04
C ARG A 99 2.87 10.82 -6.80
N PHE A 100 3.97 11.33 -6.27
CA PHE A 100 4.01 12.25 -5.13
C PHE A 100 4.89 13.46 -5.49
N PRO A 101 4.30 14.57 -5.99
CA PRO A 101 5.04 15.81 -6.11
C PRO A 101 5.39 16.28 -4.69
N LEU A 102 6.67 16.27 -4.36
CA LEU A 102 7.19 16.98 -3.21
C LEU A 102 7.00 18.48 -3.49
N GLU A 103 5.95 19.07 -2.91
CA GLU A 103 5.94 20.51 -2.70
C GLU A 103 7.14 20.84 -1.83
N GLN A 104 8.11 21.51 -2.44
CA GLN A 104 9.34 21.96 -1.81
C GLN A 104 9.00 23.03 -0.78
N GLN A 105 9.41 22.80 0.46
CA GLN A 105 9.76 23.87 1.40
C GLN A 105 11.08 23.54 2.08
#